data_AF-J2W199-F1
#
_entry.id   AF-J2W199-F1
#
_cell.length_a   1.000
_cell.length_b   1.000
_cell.length_c   1.000
_cell.angle_alpha   90.00
_cell.angle_beta   90.00
_cell.angle_gamma   90.00
#
_symmetry.space_group_name_H-M   'P 1'
#
loop_
_entity.id
_entity.type
_entity.pdbx_description
1 polymer ?
#
loop_
_entity_poly.entity_id
_entity_poly.type
_entity_poly.pdbx_seq_one_letter_code
_entity_poly.pdbx_strand_id
1 'polypeptide(L)'
;MKTRFLPLGFLILLQLALSVSVRAEDCETNASNMAEVRACLDDKLEADLSTAIDSMHDFVQPQNAEAAKLLLTAQTSWRKFAEDSCNYSVAARQTAELENDARLACWSTFVRARIKVLNAYRRNFGKADF
;
A
#
# COMPACT_ATOMS: atom_id res chain seq x y z
N MET A 1 -8.32 25.39 -61.40
CA MET A 1 -8.82 24.01 -61.16
C MET A 1 -8.52 23.67 -59.70
N LYS A 2 -9.55 23.34 -58.92
CA LYS A 2 -9.47 23.10 -57.46
C LYS A 2 -8.86 21.73 -57.18
N THR A 3 -7.85 21.69 -56.31
CA THR A 3 -7.52 20.51 -55.52
C THR A 3 -7.32 20.94 -54.06
N ARG A 4 -8.33 20.66 -53.24
CA ARG A 4 -8.19 20.50 -51.79
C ARG A 4 -7.79 19.06 -51.56
N PHE A 5 -6.89 18.75 -50.63
CA PHE A 5 -7.05 17.60 -49.73
C PHE A 5 -6.22 17.81 -48.45
N LEU A 6 -6.84 17.38 -47.35
CA LEU A 6 -6.61 17.71 -45.94
C LEU A 6 -5.19 17.49 -45.39
N PRO A 7 -4.81 18.19 -44.30
CA PRO A 7 -3.54 17.99 -43.62
C PRO A 7 -3.51 16.64 -42.89
N LEU A 8 -2.43 15.91 -43.11
CA LEU A 8 -2.03 14.63 -42.50
C LEU A 8 -1.64 14.80 -41.01
N GLY A 9 -2.40 15.59 -40.25
CA GLY A 9 -1.97 16.14 -38.94
C GLY A 9 -2.80 15.72 -37.73
N PHE A 10 -3.76 14.80 -37.85
CA PHE A 10 -4.78 14.59 -36.81
C PHE A 10 -5.07 13.12 -36.44
N LEU A 11 -4.11 12.21 -36.57
CA LEU A 11 -4.37 10.77 -36.38
C LEU A 11 -3.32 9.99 -35.57
N ILE A 12 -2.59 10.64 -34.66
CA ILE A 12 -1.69 9.94 -33.71
C ILE A 12 -1.69 10.60 -32.33
N LEU A 13 -2.86 10.68 -31.67
CA LEU A 13 -2.97 11.02 -30.24
C LEU A 13 -4.00 10.13 -29.53
N LEU A 14 -3.99 8.83 -29.85
CA LEU A 14 -4.83 7.83 -29.18
C LEU A 14 -4.07 6.51 -29.05
N GLN A 15 -2.85 6.55 -28.54
CA GLN A 15 -2.10 5.37 -28.15
C GLN A 15 -2.13 5.27 -26.63
N LEU A 16 -3.18 4.59 -26.18
CA LEU A 16 -3.19 3.71 -25.03
C LEU A 16 -2.43 4.23 -23.80
N ALA A 17 -3.17 4.98 -22.98
CA ALA A 17 -3.11 4.75 -21.56
C ALA A 17 -3.20 3.23 -21.36
N LEU A 18 -2.06 2.58 -21.11
CA LEU A 18 -2.04 1.27 -20.49
C LEU A 18 -2.73 1.50 -19.15
N SER A 19 -4.02 1.18 -19.12
CA SER A 19 -4.71 0.82 -17.91
C SER A 19 -3.87 -0.30 -17.30
N VAL A 20 -2.99 0.07 -16.36
CA VAL A 20 -2.43 -0.88 -15.41
C VAL A 20 -3.67 -1.41 -14.71
N SER A 21 -4.21 -2.48 -15.27
CA SER A 21 -5.20 -3.28 -14.59
C SER A 21 -4.41 -3.89 -13.45
N VAL A 22 -4.44 -3.21 -12.31
CA VAL A 22 -4.17 -3.82 -11.02
C VAL A 22 -5.20 -4.94 -10.94
N ARG A 23 -4.84 -6.10 -11.49
CA ARG A 23 -5.55 -7.33 -11.19
C ARG A 23 -5.36 -7.45 -9.69
N ALA A 24 -6.46 -7.37 -8.95
CA ALA A 24 -6.48 -7.94 -7.62
C ALA A 24 -6.19 -9.42 -7.85
N GLU A 25 -4.91 -9.79 -7.79
CA GLU A 25 -4.49 -11.16 -7.93
C GLU A 25 -5.12 -11.90 -6.76
N ASP A 26 -5.98 -12.86 -7.11
CA ASP A 26 -6.59 -13.70 -6.11
C ASP A 26 -5.53 -14.69 -5.64
N CYS A 27 -5.00 -14.45 -4.44
CA CYS A 27 -3.91 -15.24 -3.88
C CYS A 27 -4.25 -16.74 -3.78
N GLU A 28 -5.54 -17.11 -3.80
CA GLU A 28 -5.98 -18.50 -3.79
C GLU A 28 -5.98 -19.13 -5.19
N THR A 29 -6.17 -18.34 -6.25
CA THR A 29 -6.33 -18.85 -7.62
C THR A 29 -5.00 -19.31 -8.24
N ASN A 30 -3.88 -18.68 -7.89
CA ASN A 30 -2.56 -18.96 -8.47
C ASN A 30 -1.63 -19.78 -7.57
N ALA A 31 -2.06 -20.13 -6.36
CA ALA A 31 -1.22 -20.81 -5.37
C ALA A 31 -1.33 -22.34 -5.47
N SER A 32 -0.19 -23.00 -5.37
CA SER A 32 -0.06 -24.47 -5.35
C SER A 32 -0.19 -25.05 -3.93
N ASN A 33 -0.07 -24.21 -2.91
CA ASN A 33 -0.16 -24.59 -1.50
C ASN A 33 -0.42 -23.36 -0.60
N MET A 34 -0.74 -23.59 0.68
CA MET A 34 -1.03 -22.51 1.62
C MET A 34 0.17 -21.63 1.97
N ALA A 35 1.41 -22.06 1.75
CA ALA A 35 2.58 -21.20 1.96
C ALA A 35 2.64 -20.11 0.88
N GLU A 36 2.34 -20.46 -0.38
CA GLU A 36 2.23 -19.51 -1.50
C GLU A 36 1.07 -18.53 -1.30
N VAL A 37 -0.09 -18.99 -0.82
CA VAL A 37 -1.21 -18.10 -0.46
C VAL A 37 -0.77 -17.06 0.57
N ARG A 38 -0.09 -17.50 1.64
CA ARG A 38 0.38 -16.61 2.71
C ARG A 38 1.41 -15.59 2.20
N ALA A 39 2.36 -16.03 1.38
CA ALA A 39 3.36 -15.14 0.79
C ALA A 39 2.70 -14.06 -0.07
N CYS A 40 1.76 -14.45 -0.94
CA CYS A 40 1.00 -13.50 -1.75
C CYS A 40 0.21 -12.49 -0.90
N LEU A 41 -0.44 -12.96 0.17
CA LEU A 41 -1.17 -12.08 1.09
C LEU A 41 -0.24 -11.11 1.82
N ASP A 42 0.94 -11.56 2.24
CA ASP A 42 1.94 -10.73 2.90
C ASP A 42 2.50 -9.66 1.95
N ASP A 43 2.88 -10.05 0.72
CA ASP A 43 3.34 -9.15 -0.33
C ASP A 43 2.29 -8.09 -0.66
N LYS A 44 1.01 -8.49 -0.72
CA LYS A 44 -0.10 -7.56 -0.95
C LYS A 44 -0.26 -6.56 0.20
N LEU A 45 -0.15 -7.01 1.45
CA LEU A 45 -0.20 -6.13 2.62
C LEU A 45 0.95 -5.12 2.62
N GLU A 46 2.16 -5.55 2.26
CA GLU A 46 3.32 -4.68 2.14
C GLU A 46 3.15 -3.66 1.00
N ALA A 47 2.67 -4.09 -0.17
CA ALA A 47 2.40 -3.20 -1.29
C ALA A 47 1.31 -2.15 -0.96
N ASP A 48 0.22 -2.57 -0.32
CA ASP A 48 -0.86 -1.68 0.11
C ASP A 48 -0.34 -0.66 1.14
N LEU A 49 0.48 -1.10 2.10
CA LEU A 49 1.09 -0.22 3.10
C LEU A 49 2.06 0.79 2.46
N SER A 50 2.97 0.34 1.60
CA SER A 50 3.92 1.22 0.89
C SER A 50 3.18 2.27 0.09
N THR A 51 2.20 1.85 -0.72
CA THR A 51 1.38 2.76 -1.53
C THR A 51 0.70 3.84 -0.66
N ALA A 52 0.18 3.47 0.52
CA ALA A 52 -0.43 4.43 1.43
C ALA A 52 0.57 5.41 2.06
N ILE A 53 1.78 4.95 2.39
CA ILE A 53 2.85 5.80 2.94
C ILE A 53 3.35 6.76 1.87
N ASP A 54 3.67 6.25 0.68
CA ASP A 54 4.18 7.03 -0.45
C ASP A 54 3.16 8.10 -0.85
N SER A 55 1.87 7.72 -0.97
CA SER A 55 0.80 8.67 -1.25
C SER A 55 0.66 9.76 -0.18
N MET A 56 0.83 9.42 1.09
CA MET A 56 0.79 10.41 2.18
C MET A 56 2.04 11.30 2.15
N HIS A 57 3.22 10.73 1.91
CA HIS A 57 4.48 11.45 1.79
C HIS A 57 4.45 12.46 0.65
N ASP A 58 4.05 12.03 -0.55
CA ASP A 58 3.95 12.89 -1.74
C ASP A 58 2.92 14.01 -1.54
N PHE A 59 1.87 13.75 -0.76
CA PHE A 59 0.93 14.78 -0.35
C PHE A 59 1.56 15.81 0.59
N VAL A 60 2.27 15.38 1.65
CA VAL A 60 2.78 16.30 2.69
C VAL A 60 4.07 17.01 2.30
N GLN A 61 4.96 16.36 1.54
CA GLN A 61 6.28 16.87 1.17
C GLN A 61 6.27 18.29 0.56
N PRO A 62 5.43 18.63 -0.43
CA PRO A 62 5.41 19.98 -1.00
C PRO A 62 4.79 21.03 -0.07
N GLN A 63 4.04 20.62 0.96
CA GLN A 63 3.35 21.52 1.88
C GLN A 63 4.17 21.77 3.16
N ASN A 64 4.83 20.74 3.67
CA ASN A 64 5.65 20.79 4.88
C ASN A 64 6.69 19.64 4.90
N ALA A 65 7.93 19.96 4.50
CA ALA A 65 9.01 18.98 4.41
C ALA A 65 9.42 18.37 5.76
N GLU A 66 9.33 19.12 6.86
CA GLU A 66 9.64 18.57 8.19
C GLU A 66 8.57 17.56 8.62
N ALA A 67 7.29 17.86 8.40
CA ALA A 67 6.21 16.91 8.66
C ALA A 67 6.34 15.63 7.81
N ALA A 68 6.83 15.73 6.57
CA ALA A 68 7.12 14.59 5.72
C ALA A 68 8.24 13.71 6.28
N LYS A 69 9.33 14.32 6.75
CA LYS A 69 10.43 13.62 7.42
C LYS A 69 9.97 12.92 8.71
N LEU A 70 9.14 13.60 9.50
CA LEU A 70 8.54 13.04 10.71
C LEU A 70 7.57 11.89 10.39
N LEU A 71 6.83 11.96 9.28
CA LEU A 71 5.98 10.86 8.81
C LEU A 71 6.80 9.59 8.57
N LEU A 72 7.93 9.68 7.86
CA LEU A 72 8.80 8.54 7.61
C LEU A 72 9.43 8.01 8.90
N THR A 73 9.83 8.88 9.81
CA THR A 73 10.35 8.50 11.13
C THR A 73 9.31 7.75 11.96
N ALA A 74 8.07 8.27 11.98
CA ALA A 74 6.94 7.63 12.64
C ALA A 74 6.61 6.27 12.00
N GLN A 75 6.74 6.15 10.67
CA GLN A 75 6.52 4.91 9.96
C GLN A 75 7.56 3.83 10.31
N THR A 76 8.85 4.18 10.36
CA THR A 76 9.91 3.26 10.79
C THR A 76 9.68 2.76 12.22
N SER A 77 9.34 3.67 13.12
CA SER A 77 9.06 3.34 14.52
C SER A 77 7.82 2.46 14.66
N TRP A 78 6.76 2.77 13.90
CA TRP A 78 5.54 1.97 13.85
C TRP A 78 5.80 0.56 13.34
N ARG A 79 6.62 0.39 12.28
CA ARG A 79 6.93 -0.93 11.71
C ARG A 79 7.59 -1.82 12.76
N LYS A 80 8.62 -1.29 13.44
CA LYS A 80 9.28 -2.02 14.53
C LYS A 80 8.29 -2.42 15.64
N PHE A 81 7.44 -1.49 16.07
CA PHE A 81 6.41 -1.79 17.07
C PHE A 81 5.44 -2.89 16.64
N ALA A 82 4.97 -2.85 15.38
CA ALA A 82 4.05 -3.84 14.84
C ALA A 82 4.72 -5.23 14.71
N GLU A 83 5.96 -5.29 14.24
CA GLU A 83 6.75 -6.53 14.16
C GLU A 83 6.99 -7.14 15.54
N ASP A 84 7.44 -6.34 16.52
CA ASP A 84 7.65 -6.79 17.89
C ASP A 84 6.34 -7.28 18.53
N SER A 85 5.23 -6.60 18.25
CA SER A 85 3.89 -6.99 18.72
C SER A 85 3.43 -8.32 18.12
N CYS A 86 3.69 -8.55 16.84
CA CYS A 86 3.34 -9.83 16.20
C CYS A 86 4.25 -10.97 16.66
N ASN A 87 5.55 -10.71 16.87
CA ASN A 87 6.46 -11.68 17.49
C ASN A 87 5.94 -12.10 18.88
N TYR A 88 5.58 -11.13 19.72
CA TYR A 88 4.97 -11.39 21.02
C TYR A 88 3.67 -12.19 20.89
N SER A 89 2.76 -11.78 20.01
CA SER A 89 1.46 -12.45 19.84
C SER A 89 1.60 -13.90 19.36
N VAL A 90 2.63 -14.21 18.55
CA VAL A 90 2.92 -15.58 18.12
C VAL A 90 3.50 -16.36 19.30
N ALA A 91 4.51 -15.84 19.99
CA ALA A 91 5.14 -16.49 21.14
C ALA A 91 4.17 -16.74 22.30
N ALA A 92 3.16 -15.89 22.46
CA ALA A 92 2.11 -16.04 23.47
C ALA A 92 1.13 -17.20 23.15
N ARG A 93 1.06 -17.67 21.90
CA ARG A 93 0.24 -18.82 21.50
C ARG A 93 1.08 -20.08 21.69
N GLN A 94 0.69 -20.97 22.60
CA GLN A 94 1.43 -22.19 22.95
C GLN A 94 1.32 -23.30 21.87
N THR A 95 1.00 -22.97 20.61
CA THR A 95 0.70 -23.92 19.53
C THR A 95 1.49 -23.60 18.27
N ALA A 96 2.46 -24.45 17.92
CA ALA A 96 3.36 -24.26 16.79
C ALA A 96 2.68 -24.41 15.41
N GLU A 97 1.58 -25.17 15.31
CA GLU A 97 0.95 -25.52 14.04
C GLU A 97 0.32 -24.34 13.28
N LEU A 98 0.13 -23.18 13.93
CA LEU A 98 -0.55 -22.01 13.38
C LEU A 98 0.28 -20.73 13.45
N GLU A 99 1.60 -20.82 13.66
CA GLU A 99 2.46 -19.63 13.85
C GLU A 99 2.43 -18.68 12.65
N ASN A 100 2.54 -19.21 11.43
CA ASN A 100 2.53 -18.40 10.21
C ASN A 100 1.17 -17.71 9.99
N ASP A 101 0.06 -18.41 10.24
CA ASP A 101 -1.28 -17.83 10.16
C ASP A 101 -1.51 -16.78 11.24
N ALA A 102 -1.01 -17.03 12.45
CA ALA A 102 -1.07 -16.09 13.56
C ALA A 102 -0.28 -14.80 13.26
N ARG A 103 0.92 -14.95 12.70
CA ARG A 103 1.76 -13.82 12.28
C ARG A 103 1.09 -13.00 11.19
N LEU A 104 0.63 -13.66 10.12
CA LEU A 104 -0.03 -12.99 9.00
C LEU A 104 -1.31 -12.27 9.44
N ALA A 105 -2.14 -12.90 10.27
CA ALA A 105 -3.36 -12.28 10.80
C ALA A 105 -3.04 -11.05 11.68
N CYS A 106 -2.01 -11.14 12.52
CA CYS A 106 -1.53 -10.01 13.31
C CYS A 106 -1.05 -8.87 12.40
N TRP A 107 -0.17 -9.17 11.44
CA TRP A 107 0.39 -8.19 10.52
C TRP A 107 -0.69 -7.49 9.71
N SER A 108 -1.65 -8.24 9.16
CA SER A 108 -2.81 -7.71 8.45
C SER A 108 -3.60 -6.70 9.26
N THR A 109 -3.79 -6.97 10.56
CA THR A 109 -4.51 -6.05 11.47
C THR A 109 -3.77 -4.74 11.63
N PHE A 110 -2.45 -4.80 11.86
CA PHE A 110 -1.60 -3.62 11.96
C PHE A 110 -1.61 -2.80 10.68
N VAL A 111 -1.37 -3.43 9.53
CA VAL A 111 -1.35 -2.76 8.22
C VAL A 111 -2.66 -2.01 7.95
N ARG A 112 -3.81 -2.70 8.12
CA ARG A 112 -5.14 -2.09 7.91
C ARG A 112 -5.39 -0.91 8.85
N ALA A 113 -4.98 -1.01 10.12
CA ALA A 113 -5.10 0.08 11.07
C ALA A 113 -4.21 1.27 10.68
N ARG A 114 -2.97 1.01 10.25
CA ARG A 114 -2.03 2.06 9.84
C ARG A 114 -2.51 2.81 8.60
N ILE A 115 -3.04 2.11 7.61
CA ILE A 115 -3.64 2.73 6.42
C ILE A 115 -4.82 3.66 6.82
N LYS A 116 -5.65 3.26 7.80
CA LYS A 116 -6.71 4.14 8.33
C LYS A 116 -6.16 5.40 8.98
N VAL A 117 -5.06 5.29 9.75
CA VAL A 117 -4.38 6.42 10.37
C VAL A 117 -3.79 7.37 9.32
N LEU A 118 -3.09 6.85 8.30
CA LEU A 118 -2.53 7.65 7.21
C LEU A 118 -3.63 8.42 6.46
N ASN A 119 -4.75 7.75 6.17
CA ASN A 119 -5.92 8.40 5.58
C ASN A 119 -6.53 9.48 6.49
N ALA A 120 -6.50 9.29 7.81
CA ALA A 120 -6.96 10.29 8.77
C ALA A 120 -6.04 11.51 8.80
N TYR A 121 -4.71 11.31 8.79
CA TYR A 121 -3.73 12.39 8.65
C TYR A 121 -4.02 13.25 7.43
N ARG A 122 -4.24 12.62 6.27
CA ARG A 122 -4.58 13.36 5.05
C ARG A 122 -5.86 14.19 5.18
N ARG A 123 -6.93 13.62 5.75
CA ARG A 123 -8.23 14.32 5.91
C ARG A 123 -8.16 15.52 6.85
N ASN A 124 -7.22 15.53 7.78
CA ASN A 124 -7.12 16.51 8.84
C ASN A 124 -5.86 17.38 8.74
N PHE A 125 -5.07 17.22 7.68
CA PHE A 125 -3.88 18.02 7.44
C PHE A 125 -4.24 19.51 7.41
N GLY A 126 -3.54 20.32 8.22
CA GLY A 126 -3.78 21.76 8.33
C GLY A 126 -4.98 22.17 9.19
N LYS A 127 -5.70 21.23 9.83
CA LYS A 127 -6.73 21.55 10.83
C LYS A 127 -6.12 21.81 12.20
N ALA A 128 -6.70 22.76 12.94
CA ALA A 128 -6.20 23.21 14.25
C ALA A 128 -6.42 22.17 15.36
N ASP A 129 -7.39 21.27 15.19
CA ASP A 129 -7.82 20.33 16.22
C ASP A 129 -7.48 18.91 15.76
N PHE A 130 -6.38 18.38 16.26
CA PHE A 130 -5.96 16.99 16.07
C PHE A 130 -5.73 16.31 17.41
#